data_AF-G2Q5Y8-F1
#
_entry.id   AF-G2Q5Y8-F1
#
_cell.length_a   1.000
_cell.length_b   1.000
_cell.length_c   1.000
_cell.angle_alpha   90.00
_cell.angle_beta   90.00
_cell.angle_gamma   90.00
#
_symmetry.space_group_name_H-M   'P 1'
#
loop_
_entity.id
_entity.type
_entity.pdbx_description
1 polymer ?
#
loop_
_entity_poly.entity_id
_entity_poly.type
_entity_poly.pdbx_seq_one_letter_code
_entity_poly.pdbx_strand_id
1 'polypeptide(L)'
;MDKMIEIFKNDLASNSRGRIDVKVARRLKWLVANQTGNEEQSDATGNPAESSPLTIAQRQHVWVTTMDRFRKSLGIVLREIGVKIEEPSKIKLALIDDGVDIDHLRTYNGIVTARGRSYYPPSGHAENPWHRSADGHGTVMANMIARINPWVSVQVLRVHSKRLPNGDRTIFAESAAKAIRGAIRRGLDIISISWTFKSKKPREQHDDRDLGATR
;
A
#
# COMPACT_ATOMS: atom_id res chain seq x y z
N MET A 1 0.68 5.25 17.30
CA MET A 1 0.93 5.54 15.87
C MET A 1 1.71 6.84 15.70
N ASP A 2 1.33 7.88 16.44
CA ASP A 2 1.93 9.22 16.43
C ASP A 2 3.43 9.23 16.74
N LYS A 3 3.84 8.49 17.78
CA LYS A 3 5.25 8.34 18.15
C LYS A 3 6.10 7.70 17.03
N MET A 4 5.54 6.80 16.23
CA MET A 4 6.26 6.22 15.08
C MET A 4 6.38 7.22 13.92
N ILE A 5 5.37 8.06 13.70
CA ILE A 5 5.43 9.09 12.66
C ILE A 5 6.48 10.15 13.02
N GLU A 6 6.58 10.53 14.30
CA GLU A 6 7.64 11.43 14.77
C GLU A 6 9.03 10.84 14.58
N ILE A 7 9.25 9.58 14.98
CA ILE A 7 10.53 8.89 14.78
C ILE A 7 10.90 8.89 13.29
N PHE A 8 9.96 8.56 12.42
CA PHE A 8 10.17 8.56 10.97
C PHE A 8 10.52 9.95 10.42
N LYS A 9 9.84 11.01 10.88
CA LYS A 9 10.15 12.39 10.49
C LYS A 9 11.56 12.79 10.93
N ASN A 10 11.95 12.46 12.15
CA ASN A 10 13.26 12.79 12.70
C ASN A 10 14.39 12.04 11.97
N ASP A 11 14.17 10.76 11.65
CA ASP A 11 15.10 9.95 10.84
C ASP A 11 15.22 10.48 9.41
N LEU A 12 14.13 10.95 8.80
CA LEU A 12 14.18 11.54 7.47
C LEU A 12 14.88 12.90 7.46
N ALA A 13 14.59 13.76 8.45
CA ALA A 13 15.21 15.07 8.54
C ALA A 13 16.74 14.97 8.71
N SER A 14 17.20 14.07 9.58
CA SER A 14 18.62 13.83 9.83
C SER A 14 19.34 13.26 8.61
N ASN A 15 18.74 12.29 7.92
CA ASN A 15 19.39 11.59 6.79
C ASN A 15 19.27 12.33 5.45
N SER A 16 18.27 13.20 5.27
CA SER A 16 18.06 13.94 4.02
C SER A 16 18.60 15.38 4.03
N ARG A 17 19.20 15.82 5.15
CA ARG A 17 19.62 17.22 5.36
C ARG A 17 18.51 18.23 5.05
N GLY A 18 17.26 17.89 5.38
CA GLY A 18 16.10 18.75 5.16
C GLY A 18 15.66 18.91 3.69
N ARG A 19 16.19 18.15 2.74
CA ARG A 19 15.79 18.24 1.31
C ARG A 19 14.44 17.59 0.99
N ILE A 20 13.86 16.83 1.92
CA ILE A 20 12.61 16.10 1.72
C ILE A 20 11.56 16.67 2.68
N ASP A 21 10.49 17.25 2.12
CA ASP A 21 9.33 17.68 2.90
C ASP A 21 8.39 16.49 3.16
N VAL A 22 8.03 16.28 4.43
CA VAL A 22 7.20 15.15 4.87
C VAL A 22 5.81 15.67 5.26
N LYS A 23 4.90 15.67 4.29
CA LYS A 23 3.48 15.97 4.54
C LYS A 23 2.76 14.72 5.05
N VAL A 24 2.39 14.74 6.33
CA VAL A 24 1.56 13.68 6.92
C VAL A 24 0.10 14.07 6.82
N ALA A 25 -0.59 13.50 5.83
CA ALA A 25 -2.05 13.60 5.74
C ALA A 25 -2.69 12.50 6.59
N ARG A 26 -3.14 12.83 7.80
CA ARG A 26 -3.96 11.92 8.62
C ARG A 26 -5.38 11.87 8.06
N ARG A 27 -5.63 11.03 7.06
CA ARG A 27 -6.98 10.82 6.49
C ARG A 27 -7.87 9.90 7.33
N LEU A 28 -7.62 9.77 8.63
CA LEU A 28 -8.52 9.11 9.58
C LEU A 28 -9.61 10.03 10.12
N LYS A 29 -9.44 11.36 10.05
CA LYS A 29 -10.47 12.28 10.53
C LYS A 29 -11.73 12.26 9.68
N TRP A 30 -11.68 12.02 8.38
CA TRP A 30 -12.92 11.97 7.58
C TRP A 30 -13.71 10.65 7.75
N LEU A 31 -13.00 9.54 7.99
CA LEU A 31 -13.65 8.25 8.30
C LEU A 31 -14.28 8.21 9.70
N VAL A 32 -13.78 9.03 10.63
CA VAL A 32 -14.22 9.08 12.04
C VAL A 32 -15.10 10.30 12.33
N ALA A 33 -14.92 11.44 11.66
CA ALA A 33 -15.69 12.67 11.93
C ALA A 33 -17.11 12.64 11.33
N ASN A 34 -17.37 11.83 10.30
CA ASN A 34 -18.75 11.55 9.88
C ASN A 34 -19.43 10.48 10.76
N GLN A 35 -18.88 10.18 11.96
CA GLN A 35 -19.55 9.38 13.01
C GLN A 35 -20.34 10.22 14.03
N THR A 36 -20.38 11.54 13.90
CA THR A 36 -21.37 12.37 14.63
C THR A 36 -22.21 13.12 13.62
N GLY A 37 -23.52 12.88 13.69
CA GLY A 37 -24.52 13.21 12.67
C GLY A 37 -24.39 14.60 12.07
N ASN A 38 -24.38 14.63 10.74
CA ASN A 38 -25.23 15.45 9.89
C ASN A 38 -24.68 15.34 8.46
N GLU A 39 -25.19 14.40 7.67
CA GLU A 39 -25.18 14.55 6.22
C GLU A 39 -26.62 14.84 5.79
N GLU A 40 -26.72 15.83 4.93
CA GLU A 40 -27.90 16.60 4.63
C GLU A 40 -29.01 15.78 4.00
N GLN A 41 -30.20 16.21 4.39
CA GLN A 41 -31.50 15.84 3.91
C GLN A 41 -31.62 16.05 2.40
N SER A 42 -31.81 14.97 1.66
CA SER A 42 -32.48 15.02 0.35
C SER A 42 -33.45 13.86 0.23
N ASP A 43 -34.73 14.22 0.30
CA ASP A 43 -35.96 13.52 -0.05
C ASP A 43 -35.91 12.00 -0.26
N ALA A 44 -36.51 11.29 0.69
CA ALA A 44 -37.52 10.28 0.37
C ALA A 44 -38.45 10.11 1.58
N THR A 45 -39.74 10.37 1.35
CA THR A 45 -40.85 9.81 2.13
C THR A 45 -40.64 8.32 2.38
N GLY A 46 -40.26 7.94 3.59
CA GLY A 46 -40.06 6.55 4.01
C GLY A 46 -39.92 6.45 5.53
N ASN A 47 -40.66 5.52 6.12
CA ASN A 47 -40.91 5.40 7.57
C ASN A 47 -39.64 5.39 8.46
N PRO A 48 -39.69 5.89 9.71
CA PRO A 48 -38.52 6.15 10.56
C PRO A 48 -38.02 4.94 11.38
N ALA A 49 -38.46 3.72 11.05
CA ALA A 49 -38.07 2.52 11.81
C ALA A 49 -37.07 1.69 11.01
N GLU A 50 -35.90 1.45 11.60
CA GLU A 50 -34.77 0.62 11.10
C GLU A 50 -33.65 1.35 10.33
N SER A 51 -32.81 2.08 11.06
CA SER A 51 -31.44 2.38 10.60
C SER A 51 -30.41 1.97 11.66
N SER A 52 -30.19 0.66 11.81
CA SER A 52 -29.06 0.15 12.59
C SER A 52 -27.73 0.50 11.88
N PRO A 53 -26.72 1.05 12.56
CA PRO A 53 -25.46 1.42 11.91
C PRO A 53 -24.74 0.19 11.36
N LEU A 54 -24.37 0.23 10.07
CA LEU A 54 -23.58 -0.83 9.44
C LEU A 54 -22.24 -1.03 10.17
N THR A 55 -21.90 -2.29 10.40
CA THR A 55 -20.60 -2.74 10.96
C THR A 55 -19.43 -2.37 10.03
N ILE A 56 -18.20 -2.37 10.55
CA ILE A 56 -16.99 -2.06 9.76
C ILE A 56 -16.86 -2.96 8.52
N ALA A 57 -17.16 -4.26 8.66
CA ALA A 57 -17.12 -5.21 7.54
C ALA A 57 -18.18 -4.87 6.48
N GLN A 58 -19.40 -4.52 6.91
CA GLN A 58 -20.45 -4.07 6.00
C GLN A 58 -20.07 -2.76 5.29
N ARG A 59 -19.46 -1.80 5.99
CA ARG A 59 -18.96 -0.55 5.40
C ARG A 59 -17.84 -0.79 4.38
N GLN A 60 -16.91 -1.70 4.65
CA GLN A 60 -15.86 -2.10 3.71
C GLN A 60 -16.47 -2.69 2.43
N HIS A 61 -17.48 -3.56 2.56
CA HIS A 61 -18.20 -4.14 1.42
C HIS A 61 -18.92 -3.07 0.59
N VAL A 62 -19.56 -2.09 1.24
CA VAL A 62 -20.22 -0.96 0.56
C VAL A 62 -19.21 -0.11 -0.19
N TRP A 63 -18.12 0.31 0.45
CA TRP A 63 -17.11 1.16 -0.20
C TRP A 63 -16.53 0.50 -1.45
N VAL A 64 -16.14 -0.78 -1.33
CA VAL A 64 -15.60 -1.55 -2.45
C VAL A 64 -16.60 -1.64 -3.61
N THR A 65 -17.87 -1.90 -3.30
CA THR A 65 -18.95 -1.96 -4.31
C THR A 65 -19.19 -0.58 -4.95
N THR A 66 -19.11 0.49 -4.16
CA THR A 66 -19.23 1.86 -4.65
C THR A 66 -18.11 2.21 -5.61
N MET A 67 -16.85 1.85 -5.30
CA MET A 67 -15.71 2.09 -6.20
C MET A 67 -15.84 1.30 -7.50
N ASP A 68 -16.36 0.07 -7.46
CA ASP A 68 -16.65 -0.70 -8.68
C ASP A 68 -17.68 -0.01 -9.57
N ARG A 69 -18.75 0.53 -8.98
CA ARG A 69 -19.79 1.28 -9.70
C ARG A 69 -19.23 2.56 -10.28
N PHE A 70 -18.50 3.34 -9.48
CA PHE A 70 -17.84 4.57 -9.91
C PHE A 70 -16.92 4.32 -11.11
N ARG A 71 -16.06 3.30 -11.05
CA ARG A 71 -15.18 2.93 -12.16
C ARG A 71 -15.96 2.59 -13.43
N LYS A 72 -17.02 1.78 -13.31
CA LYS A 72 -17.88 1.43 -14.46
C LYS A 72 -18.51 2.67 -15.08
N SER A 73 -19.07 3.55 -14.25
CA SER A 73 -19.67 4.80 -14.69
C SER A 73 -18.63 5.72 -15.37
N LEU A 74 -17.42 5.82 -14.82
CA LEU A 74 -16.34 6.59 -15.43
C LEU A 74 -16.01 6.05 -16.83
N GLY A 75 -15.92 4.73 -17.00
CA GLY A 75 -15.71 4.12 -18.33
C GLY A 75 -16.83 4.41 -19.33
N ILE A 76 -18.09 4.46 -18.87
CA ILE A 76 -19.24 4.83 -19.71
C ILE A 76 -19.14 6.31 -20.08
N VAL A 77 -18.99 7.20 -19.10
CA VAL A 77 -18.93 8.65 -19.30
C VAL A 77 -17.81 9.03 -20.27
N LEU A 78 -16.62 8.45 -20.13
CA LEU A 78 -15.50 8.73 -21.03
C LEU A 78 -15.77 8.30 -22.48
N ARG A 79 -16.53 7.20 -22.68
CA ARG A 79 -16.95 6.75 -24.01
C ARG A 79 -18.04 7.65 -24.59
N GLU A 80 -19.05 8.01 -23.80
CA GLU A 80 -20.23 8.76 -24.25
C GLU A 80 -19.94 10.25 -24.50
N ILE A 81 -19.06 10.89 -23.71
CA ILE A 81 -18.69 12.31 -23.93
C ILE A 81 -17.84 12.47 -25.20
N GLY A 82 -17.42 11.37 -25.84
CA GLY A 82 -16.61 11.43 -27.06
C GLY A 82 -15.25 12.09 -26.82
N VAL A 83 -14.83 12.25 -25.55
CA VAL A 83 -13.46 12.63 -25.23
C VAL A 83 -12.61 11.48 -25.70
N LYS A 84 -11.98 11.65 -26.87
CA LYS A 84 -10.78 10.91 -27.25
C LYS A 84 -9.72 11.31 -26.24
N ILE A 85 -9.80 10.75 -25.04
CA ILE A 85 -8.65 10.75 -24.16
C ILE A 85 -7.66 9.85 -24.90
N GLU A 86 -6.70 10.47 -25.59
CA GLU A 86 -5.45 9.78 -25.92
C GLU A 86 -5.06 9.03 -24.66
N GLU A 87 -5.06 7.68 -24.70
CA GLU A 87 -5.11 6.79 -23.54
C GLU A 87 -4.66 7.49 -22.25
N PRO A 88 -5.57 7.77 -21.28
CA PRO A 88 -5.23 8.62 -20.14
C PRO A 88 -3.92 8.16 -19.56
N SER A 89 -2.94 9.07 -19.48
CA SER A 89 -1.57 8.74 -19.12
C SER A 89 -1.58 7.83 -17.89
N LYS A 90 -1.15 6.58 -18.06
CA LYS A 90 -1.30 5.58 -17.00
C LYS A 90 -0.53 6.05 -15.76
N ILE A 91 -1.20 6.04 -14.61
CA ILE A 91 -0.52 6.31 -13.33
C ILE A 91 0.49 5.18 -13.09
N LYS A 92 1.76 5.54 -12.95
CA LYS A 92 2.86 4.60 -12.67
C LYS A 92 2.93 4.37 -11.16
N LEU A 93 2.43 3.22 -10.71
CA LEU A 93 2.40 2.88 -9.30
C LEU A 93 3.49 1.85 -8.97
N ALA A 94 4.32 2.13 -7.96
CA ALA A 94 5.21 1.15 -7.35
C ALA A 94 4.43 0.31 -6.34
N LEU A 95 4.35 -1.01 -6.56
CA LEU A 95 3.89 -1.96 -5.55
C LEU A 95 5.10 -2.63 -4.94
N ILE A 96 5.44 -2.25 -3.70
CA ILE A 96 6.56 -2.83 -2.97
C ILE A 96 6.02 -3.93 -2.06
N ASP A 97 6.11 -5.18 -2.49
CA ASP A 97 5.53 -6.34 -1.78
C ASP A 97 6.28 -7.65 -2.08
N ASP A 98 5.67 -8.82 -1.84
CA ASP A 98 6.26 -10.16 -2.06
C ASP A 98 6.32 -10.59 -3.54
N GLY A 99 6.01 -9.69 -4.47
CA GLY A 99 5.82 -9.99 -5.87
C GLY A 99 4.34 -10.13 -6.22
N VAL A 100 4.06 -10.47 -7.47
CA VAL A 100 2.69 -10.66 -7.98
C VAL A 100 2.68 -11.94 -8.78
N ASP A 101 1.66 -12.76 -8.60
CA ASP A 101 1.34 -13.83 -9.53
C ASP A 101 0.64 -13.20 -10.75
N ILE A 102 1.35 -13.20 -11.89
CA ILE A 102 0.87 -12.52 -13.10
C ILE A 102 -0.32 -13.23 -13.75
N ASP A 103 -0.43 -14.55 -13.58
CA ASP A 103 -1.54 -15.34 -14.13
C ASP A 103 -2.84 -15.04 -13.38
N HIS A 104 -2.72 -14.59 -12.12
CA HIS A 104 -3.83 -14.19 -11.26
C HIS A 104 -4.04 -12.66 -11.19
N LEU A 105 -3.36 -11.89 -12.04
CA LEU A 105 -3.52 -10.44 -12.11
C LEU A 105 -4.73 -10.07 -13.00
N ARG A 106 -5.61 -9.22 -12.47
CA ARG A 106 -6.73 -8.65 -13.22
C ARG A 106 -6.23 -7.60 -14.20
N THR A 107 -6.10 -7.98 -15.46
CA THR A 107 -5.60 -7.11 -16.53
C THR A 107 -6.68 -6.19 -17.11
N TYR A 108 -7.97 -6.50 -16.89
CA TYR A 108 -9.10 -5.78 -17.51
C TYR A 108 -8.91 -5.64 -19.03
N ASN A 109 -8.80 -6.76 -19.74
CA ASN A 109 -8.55 -6.82 -21.19
C ASN A 109 -7.27 -6.07 -21.61
N GLY A 110 -6.21 -6.17 -20.81
CA GLY A 110 -4.90 -5.57 -21.10
C GLY A 110 -4.78 -4.07 -20.76
N ILE A 111 -5.82 -3.44 -20.23
CA ILE A 111 -5.77 -2.03 -19.80
C ILE A 111 -4.76 -1.88 -18.64
N VAL A 112 -4.85 -2.74 -17.63
CA VAL A 112 -3.89 -2.79 -16.54
C VAL A 112 -2.64 -3.49 -17.02
N THR A 113 -1.49 -2.82 -16.85
CA THR A 113 -0.18 -3.38 -17.22
C THR A 113 0.65 -3.63 -15.96
N ALA A 114 1.40 -4.72 -15.95
CA ALA A 114 2.37 -5.02 -14.91
C ALA A 114 3.74 -5.30 -15.50
N ARG A 115 4.75 -4.73 -14.84
CA ARG A 115 6.17 -5.01 -15.05
C ARG A 115 6.85 -4.92 -13.69
N GLY A 116 8.09 -5.34 -13.58
CA GLY A 116 8.72 -5.29 -12.27
C GLY A 116 10.21 -5.54 -12.24
N ARG A 117 10.73 -5.47 -11.01
CA ARG A 117 12.08 -5.88 -10.65
C ARG A 117 12.05 -6.53 -9.28
N SER A 118 12.85 -7.58 -9.11
CA SER A 118 13.05 -8.17 -7.79
C SER A 118 14.27 -7.58 -7.10
N TYR A 119 14.12 -7.33 -5.80
CA TYR A 119 15.18 -7.06 -4.84
C TYR A 119 15.28 -8.20 -3.81
N TYR A 120 14.65 -9.34 -4.12
CA TYR A 120 14.82 -10.60 -3.41
C TYR A 120 16.16 -11.23 -3.85
N PRO A 121 17.07 -11.60 -2.93
CA PRO A 121 18.35 -12.21 -3.27
C PRO A 121 18.19 -13.48 -4.12
N PRO A 122 19.09 -13.78 -5.08
CA PRO A 122 19.09 -15.06 -5.77
C PRO A 122 19.28 -16.24 -4.80
N SER A 123 18.73 -17.40 -5.16
CA SER A 123 18.92 -18.66 -4.44
C SER A 123 19.85 -19.56 -5.27
N GLY A 124 21.17 -19.41 -5.08
CA GLY A 124 22.16 -20.05 -5.95
C GLY A 124 22.07 -19.51 -7.37
N HIS A 125 21.82 -20.39 -8.36
CA HIS A 125 21.61 -20.01 -9.76
C HIS A 125 20.17 -19.61 -10.09
N ALA A 126 19.22 -19.78 -9.17
CA ALA A 126 17.83 -19.45 -9.40
C ALA A 126 17.55 -17.96 -9.08
N GLU A 127 17.01 -17.24 -10.05
CA GLU A 127 16.45 -15.91 -9.80
C GLU A 127 15.12 -16.01 -9.06
N ASN A 128 14.82 -14.98 -8.26
CA ASN A 128 13.53 -14.82 -7.60
C ASN A 128 12.76 -13.69 -8.29
N PRO A 129 12.03 -13.95 -9.38
CA PRO A 129 11.46 -12.89 -10.21
C PRO A 129 10.28 -12.18 -9.54
N TRP A 130 9.98 -10.97 -10.03
CA TRP A 130 8.89 -10.14 -9.52
C TRP A 130 7.48 -10.70 -9.82
N HIS A 131 7.34 -11.46 -10.91
CA HIS A 131 6.08 -12.07 -11.38
C HIS A 131 5.80 -13.42 -10.70
N ARG A 132 6.48 -13.70 -9.59
CA ARG A 132 6.11 -14.76 -8.65
C ARG A 132 5.83 -14.09 -7.33
N SER A 133 4.69 -14.35 -6.73
CA SER A 133 4.39 -13.93 -5.36
C SER A 133 4.91 -14.98 -4.37
N ALA A 134 5.37 -14.57 -3.19
CA ALA A 134 5.83 -15.52 -2.16
C ALA A 134 4.66 -16.06 -1.33
N ASP A 135 3.72 -15.19 -0.93
CA ASP A 135 2.61 -15.50 -0.03
C ASP A 135 1.24 -15.14 -0.63
N GLY A 136 1.20 -14.57 -1.85
CA GLY A 136 -0.01 -14.09 -2.52
C GLY A 136 -0.43 -12.67 -2.13
N HIS A 137 0.25 -12.05 -1.15
CA HIS A 137 -0.15 -10.75 -0.60
C HIS A 137 -0.09 -9.64 -1.66
N GLY A 138 1.02 -9.55 -2.39
CA GLY A 138 1.18 -8.58 -3.46
C GLY A 138 0.19 -8.79 -4.60
N THR A 139 -0.20 -10.03 -4.91
CA THR A 139 -1.26 -10.31 -5.91
C THR A 139 -2.60 -9.73 -5.47
N VAL A 140 -2.98 -9.92 -4.20
CA VAL A 140 -4.20 -9.34 -3.63
C VAL A 140 -4.14 -7.81 -3.72
N MET A 141 -3.01 -7.22 -3.32
CA MET A 141 -2.82 -5.77 -3.37
C MET A 141 -2.88 -5.21 -4.79
N ALA A 142 -2.23 -5.85 -5.76
CA ALA A 142 -2.26 -5.46 -7.16
C ALA A 142 -3.69 -5.49 -7.71
N ASN A 143 -4.46 -6.54 -7.39
CA ASN A 143 -5.85 -6.67 -7.81
C ASN A 143 -6.76 -5.62 -7.16
N MET A 144 -6.53 -5.23 -5.91
CA MET A 144 -7.28 -4.14 -5.27
C MET A 144 -7.00 -2.79 -5.95
N ILE A 145 -5.74 -2.52 -6.31
CA ILE A 145 -5.35 -1.30 -7.03
C ILE A 145 -6.01 -1.25 -8.41
N ALA A 146 -5.86 -2.33 -9.18
CA ALA A 146 -6.44 -2.49 -10.51
C ALA A 146 -7.98 -2.35 -10.50
N ARG A 147 -8.63 -2.85 -9.44
CA ARG A 147 -10.08 -2.76 -9.25
C ARG A 147 -10.57 -1.32 -9.11
N ILE A 148 -9.78 -0.43 -8.50
CA ILE A 148 -10.15 0.96 -8.29
C ILE A 148 -9.80 1.82 -9.50
N ASN A 149 -8.59 1.68 -10.03
CA ASN A 149 -8.12 2.44 -11.19
C ASN A 149 -7.55 1.48 -12.26
N PRO A 150 -8.30 1.19 -13.33
CA PRO A 150 -7.81 0.32 -14.39
C PRO A 150 -6.72 1.00 -15.26
N TRP A 151 -6.63 2.34 -15.28
CA TRP A 151 -5.59 3.08 -16.01
C TRP A 151 -4.29 3.21 -15.19
N VAL A 152 -3.84 2.10 -14.62
CA VAL A 152 -2.62 2.01 -13.83
C VAL A 152 -1.58 1.17 -14.56
N SER A 153 -0.32 1.60 -14.46
CA SER A 153 0.84 0.77 -14.78
C SER A 153 1.52 0.37 -13.47
N VAL A 154 1.37 -0.90 -13.09
CA VAL A 154 1.91 -1.43 -11.84
C VAL A 154 3.37 -1.84 -12.07
N GLN A 155 4.27 -1.18 -11.35
CA GLN A 155 5.68 -1.56 -11.21
C GLN A 155 5.85 -2.37 -9.93
N VAL A 156 5.91 -3.69 -10.07
CA VAL A 156 6.09 -4.63 -8.96
C VAL A 156 7.55 -4.65 -8.54
N LEU A 157 7.83 -4.20 -7.32
CA LEU A 157 9.15 -4.20 -6.72
C LEU A 157 9.19 -5.24 -5.62
N ARG A 158 9.47 -6.50 -5.98
CA ARG A 158 9.48 -7.62 -5.04
C ARG A 158 10.59 -7.43 -4.01
N VAL A 159 10.24 -7.45 -2.73
CA VAL A 159 11.19 -7.35 -1.62
C VAL A 159 11.51 -8.71 -1.03
N HIS A 160 12.69 -8.80 -0.42
CA HIS A 160 13.07 -9.95 0.38
C HIS A 160 12.15 -10.04 1.60
N SER A 161 11.41 -11.14 1.67
CA SER A 161 10.55 -11.46 2.80
C SER A 161 10.69 -12.93 3.21
N LYS A 162 10.49 -13.17 4.50
CA LYS A 162 10.41 -14.51 5.09
C LYS A 162 9.15 -14.61 5.92
N ARG A 163 8.42 -15.71 5.76
CA ARG A 163 7.33 -16.08 6.65
C ARG A 163 7.88 -16.85 7.83
N LEU A 164 7.48 -16.45 9.02
CA LEU A 164 7.85 -17.08 10.28
C LEU A 164 6.84 -18.18 10.63
N PRO A 165 7.23 -19.19 11.44
CA PRO A 165 6.32 -20.28 11.83
C PRO A 165 5.03 -19.81 12.53
N ASN A 166 5.08 -18.66 13.21
CA ASN A 166 3.93 -18.04 13.86
C ASN A 166 2.98 -17.30 12.88
N GLY A 167 3.24 -17.38 11.57
CA GLY A 167 2.47 -16.69 10.53
C GLY A 167 2.90 -15.24 10.28
N ASP A 168 3.77 -14.67 11.11
CA ASP A 168 4.28 -13.30 10.89
C ASP A 168 5.16 -13.24 9.64
N ARG A 169 5.08 -12.12 8.93
CA ARG A 169 5.95 -11.81 7.80
C ARG A 169 7.05 -10.85 8.22
N THR A 170 8.29 -11.22 7.92
CA THR A 170 9.46 -10.35 8.09
C THR A 170 9.87 -9.79 6.72
N ILE A 171 9.95 -8.47 6.62
CA ILE A 171 10.52 -7.77 5.46
C ILE A 171 11.93 -7.30 5.81
N PHE A 172 12.90 -7.62 4.96
CA PHE A 172 14.28 -7.20 5.18
C PHE A 172 14.48 -5.73 4.74
N ALA A 173 14.90 -4.88 5.68
CA ALA A 173 14.99 -3.43 5.49
C ALA A 173 15.89 -3.01 4.32
N GLU A 174 17.00 -3.72 4.09
CA GLU A 174 17.91 -3.40 2.97
C GLU A 174 17.22 -3.58 1.61
N SER A 175 16.48 -4.67 1.43
CA SER A 175 15.75 -4.95 0.20
C SER A 175 14.63 -3.93 -0.01
N ALA A 176 13.89 -3.58 1.06
CA ALA A 176 12.89 -2.53 1.03
C ALA A 176 13.48 -1.16 0.65
N ALA A 177 14.63 -0.78 1.23
CA ALA A 177 15.30 0.47 0.89
C ALA A 177 15.79 0.50 -0.58
N LYS A 178 16.28 -0.63 -1.10
CA LYS A 178 16.63 -0.77 -2.53
C LYS A 178 15.39 -0.64 -3.43
N ALA A 179 14.26 -1.22 -3.04
CA ALA A 179 12.99 -1.08 -3.75
C ALA A 179 12.50 0.37 -3.79
N ILE A 180 12.48 1.07 -2.65
CA ILE A 180 12.09 2.49 -2.57
C ILE A 180 12.99 3.35 -3.47
N ARG A 181 14.31 3.21 -3.37
CA ARG A 181 15.25 3.90 -4.28
C ARG A 181 15.00 3.55 -5.74
N GLY A 182 14.64 2.29 -6.00
CA GLY A 182 14.26 1.81 -7.32
C GLY A 182 13.01 2.49 -7.88
N ALA A 183 12.01 2.74 -7.04
CA ALA A 183 10.79 3.45 -7.41
C ALA A 183 11.10 4.92 -7.75
N ILE A 184 11.86 5.60 -6.89
CA ILE A 184 12.27 7.00 -7.08
C ILE A 184 13.03 7.18 -8.40
N ARG A 185 14.06 6.34 -8.64
CA ARG A 185 14.85 6.42 -9.88
C ARG A 185 14.06 6.19 -11.15
N ARG A 186 12.93 5.47 -11.07
CA ARG A 186 12.03 5.20 -12.20
C ARG A 186 10.99 6.31 -12.39
N GLY A 187 10.96 7.33 -11.53
CA GLY A 187 9.97 8.40 -11.57
C GLY A 187 8.55 7.85 -11.48
N LEU A 188 8.29 6.92 -10.55
CA LEU A 188 6.94 6.40 -10.32
C LEU A 188 6.13 7.43 -9.53
N ASP A 189 4.84 7.54 -9.86
CA ASP A 189 3.95 8.60 -9.37
C ASP A 189 3.45 8.29 -7.95
N ILE A 190 3.27 7.01 -7.63
CA ILE A 190 2.78 6.53 -6.32
C ILE A 190 3.69 5.40 -5.84
N ILE A 191 3.99 5.39 -4.54
CA ILE A 191 4.60 4.24 -3.86
C ILE A 191 3.58 3.64 -2.89
N SER A 192 3.20 2.39 -3.12
CA SER A 192 2.32 1.61 -2.25
C SER A 192 3.12 0.58 -1.46
N ILE A 193 2.98 0.63 -0.14
CA ILE A 193 3.60 -0.28 0.83
C ILE A 193 2.50 -0.71 1.80
N SER A 194 2.13 -1.99 1.77
CA SER A 194 1.02 -2.55 2.56
C SER A 194 1.49 -3.50 3.65
N TRP A 195 2.61 -3.15 4.28
CA TRP A 195 3.21 -3.88 5.40
C TRP A 195 3.90 -2.86 6.32
N THR A 196 4.18 -3.27 7.55
CA THR A 196 4.80 -2.41 8.59
C THR A 196 6.08 -3.04 9.13
N PHE A 197 6.95 -2.23 9.71
CA PHE A 197 8.13 -2.71 10.44
C PHE A 197 7.83 -2.73 11.94
N LYS A 198 8.30 -3.77 12.65
CA LYS A 198 8.40 -3.72 14.11
C LYS A 198 9.63 -2.89 14.47
N SER A 199 9.47 -1.88 15.32
CA SER A 199 10.59 -1.09 15.84
C SER A 199 11.58 -1.99 16.57
N LYS A 200 12.89 -1.72 16.45
CA LYS A 200 13.90 -2.36 17.30
C LYS A 200 13.49 -2.09 18.76
N LYS A 201 13.40 -3.14 19.58
CA LYS A 201 13.37 -2.94 21.03
C LYS A 201 14.61 -2.12 21.40
N PRO A 202 14.51 -1.11 22.29
CA PRO A 202 15.71 -0.49 22.86
C PRO A 202 16.63 -1.61 23.33
N ARG A 203 17.92 -1.53 22.99
CA ARG A 203 18.89 -2.40 23.65
C ARG A 203 18.76 -2.11 25.14
N GLU A 204 18.36 -3.10 25.93
CA GLU A 204 18.62 -3.03 27.35
C GLU A 204 20.13 -2.84 27.48
N GLN A 205 20.53 -1.72 28.06
CA GLN A 205 21.92 -1.48 28.39
C GLN A 205 22.27 -2.56 29.42
N HIS A 206 22.96 -3.60 29.00
CA HIS A 206 23.71 -4.42 29.95
C HIS A 206 24.77 -3.49 30.52
N ASP A 207 24.57 -3.10 31.78
CA ASP A 207 25.51 -2.31 32.55
C ASP A 207 26.71 -3.23 32.83
N ASP A 208 27.73 -3.19 31.99
CA ASP A 208 29.04 -3.84 32.21
C ASP A 208 29.82 -3.08 33.31
N ARG A 209 29.20 -2.95 34.48
CA ARG A 209 29.82 -2.44 35.71
C ARG A 209 29.73 -3.53 36.78
N ASP A 210 30.36 -4.68 36.53
CA ASP A 210 30.73 -5.61 37.61
C ASP A 210 31.83 -6.61 37.21
N LEU A 211 32.92 -6.11 36.62
CA LEU A 211 34.21 -6.81 36.61
C LEU A 211 35.29 -5.91 37.21
N GLY A 212 35.11 -5.59 38.49
CA GLY A 212 36.09 -4.92 39.32
C GLY A 212 36.19 -5.58 40.69
N ALA A 213 37.32 -6.23 40.92
CA ALA A 213 37.87 -6.64 42.22
C ALA A 213 37.25 -7.85 42.93
N THR A 214 37.91 -9.00 42.77
CA THR A 214 38.37 -9.74 43.95
C THR A 214 39.80 -10.25 43.70
N ARG A 215 40.68 -9.90 44.63
CA ARG A 215 42.05 -10.40 44.75
C ARG A 215 42.07 -11.88 45.10
#